data_AF-A0A7C1QXV4-F1
#
_entry.id   AF-A0A7C1QXV4-F1
#
_cell.length_a   1.000
_cell.length_b   1.000
_cell.length_c   1.000
_cell.angle_alpha   90.00
_cell.angle_beta   90.00
_cell.angle_gamma   90.00
#
_symmetry.space_group_name_H-M   'P 1'
#
loop_
_entity.id
_entity.type
_entity.pdbx_description
1 polymer ?
#
loop_
_entity_poly.entity_id
_entity_poly.type
_entity_poly.pdbx_seq_one_letter_code
_entity_poly.pdbx_strand_id
1 'polypeptide(L)'
;MKKKPKLEPFDINPLDYDFIIIGTPVWAWNFSPPIRSFIGDYDLKGKKVALWSCSAGGNEKTLNELEENLKNVNIVGKLNLKEPLNKNTEEVRQKAVDWSKEIINVC
;
A
#
# COMPACT_ATOMS: atom_id res chain seq x y z
N MET A 1 5.19 12.74 -16.96
CA MET A 1 4.44 11.50 -17.28
C MET A 1 4.56 10.53 -16.11
N LYS A 2 3.45 9.92 -15.68
CA LYS A 2 3.45 8.90 -14.61
C LYS A 2 4.03 7.59 -15.20
N LYS A 3 5.28 7.24 -14.87
CA LYS A 3 5.96 6.05 -15.41
C LYS A 3 5.30 4.75 -14.92
N LYS A 4 5.25 3.75 -15.79
CA LYS A 4 4.90 2.35 -15.50
C LYS A 4 6.07 1.46 -15.93
N PRO A 5 7.10 1.27 -15.09
CA PRO A 5 8.21 0.38 -15.41
C PRO A 5 7.72 -1.06 -15.60
N LYS A 6 8.38 -1.84 -16.44
CA LYS A 6 8.12 -3.29 -16.52
C LYS A 6 8.49 -3.92 -15.17
N LEU A 7 7.56 -4.68 -14.61
CA LEU A 7 7.82 -5.48 -13.42
C LEU A 7 8.55 -6.77 -13.81
N GLU A 8 9.44 -7.23 -12.94
CA GLU A 8 9.92 -8.59 -13.01
C GLU A 8 8.76 -9.57 -12.81
N PRO A 9 8.77 -10.74 -13.48
CA PRO A 9 7.72 -11.72 -13.34
C PRO A 9 7.65 -12.22 -11.89
N PHE A 10 6.44 -12.47 -11.42
CA PHE A 10 6.21 -13.10 -10.12
C PHE A 10 6.16 -14.62 -10.30
N ASP A 11 6.76 -15.35 -9.35
CA ASP A 11 6.62 -16.81 -9.26
C ASP A 11 5.25 -17.26 -8.74
N ILE A 12 4.41 -16.29 -8.34
CA ILE A 12 3.06 -16.46 -7.84
C ILE A 12 2.09 -15.65 -8.69
N ASN A 13 0.82 -16.05 -8.73
CA ASN A 13 -0.24 -15.20 -9.28
C ASN A 13 -0.83 -14.32 -8.16
N PRO A 14 -0.68 -12.98 -8.21
CA PRO A 14 -1.26 -12.10 -7.20
C PRO A 14 -2.79 -12.20 -7.09
N LEU A 15 -3.45 -12.70 -8.15
CA LEU A 15 -4.90 -12.86 -8.17
C LEU A 15 -5.40 -14.10 -7.42
N ASP A 16 -4.53 -15.01 -7.00
CA ASP A 16 -4.92 -16.18 -6.21
C ASP A 16 -5.19 -15.83 -4.73
N TYR A 17 -4.88 -14.60 -4.32
CA TYR A 17 -5.08 -14.12 -2.95
C TYR A 17 -6.39 -13.33 -2.81
N ASP A 18 -7.16 -13.64 -1.77
CA ASP A 18 -8.39 -12.91 -1.41
C ASP A 18 -8.10 -11.58 -0.72
N PHE A 19 -6.97 -11.52 -0.02
CA PHE A 19 -6.50 -10.36 0.72
C PHE A 19 -5.08 -9.98 0.33
N ILE A 20 -4.86 -8.71 -0.04
CA ILE A 20 -3.57 -8.20 -0.51
C ILE A 20 -3.19 -6.95 0.29
N ILE A 21 -1.97 -6.91 0.80
CA ILE A 21 -1.41 -5.74 1.47
C ILE A 21 -0.44 -5.04 0.53
N ILE A 22 -0.71 -3.80 0.15
CA ILE A 22 0.12 -3.02 -0.78
C ILE A 22 0.87 -1.92 -0.02
N GLY A 23 2.20 -1.98 -0.07
CA GLY A 23 3.10 -0.99 0.50
C GLY A 23 3.73 -0.09 -0.55
N THR A 24 3.88 1.19 -0.27
CA THR A 24 4.64 2.10 -1.15
C THR A 24 5.51 3.09 -0.37
N PRO A 25 6.77 3.34 -0.80
CA PRO A 25 7.44 4.55 -0.37
C PRO A 25 6.71 5.78 -0.96
N VAL A 26 6.81 6.91 -0.27
CA VAL A 26 6.30 8.20 -0.77
C VAL A 26 7.41 8.91 -1.53
N TRP A 27 7.22 9.08 -2.84
CA TRP A 27 8.15 9.78 -3.72
C TRP A 27 7.44 10.97 -4.36
N ALA A 28 7.97 12.18 -4.13
CA ALA A 28 7.37 13.42 -4.61
C ALA A 28 5.86 13.52 -4.31
N TRP A 29 5.47 13.17 -3.08
CA TRP A 29 4.08 13.18 -2.59
C TRP A 29 3.13 12.17 -3.25
N ASN A 30 3.65 11.19 -4.00
CA ASN A 30 2.87 10.16 -4.70
C ASN A 30 3.40 8.75 -4.42
N PHE A 31 2.63 7.73 -4.82
CA PHE A 31 3.03 6.33 -4.74
C PHE A 31 4.03 5.98 -5.84
N SER A 32 4.83 4.96 -5.58
CA SER A 32 5.97 4.63 -6.43
C SER A 32 5.55 4.11 -7.82
N PRO A 33 6.36 4.36 -8.86
CA PRO A 33 6.10 3.84 -10.21
C PRO A 33 5.89 2.32 -10.28
N PRO A 34 6.62 1.46 -9.55
CA PRO A 34 6.35 0.01 -9.53
C PRO A 34 4.93 -0.34 -9.08
N ILE A 35 4.41 0.32 -8.03
CA ILE A 35 3.02 0.12 -7.59
C ILE A 35 2.03 0.54 -8.67
N ARG A 36 2.35 1.60 -9.44
CA ARG A 36 1.53 2.01 -10.59
C ARG A 36 1.48 0.98 -11.71
N SER A 37 2.58 0.27 -11.95
CA SER A 37 2.58 -0.86 -12.88
C SER A 37 1.73 -1.99 -12.32
N PHE A 38 1.94 -2.37 -11.06
CA PHE A 38 1.22 -3.48 -10.43
C PHE A 38 -0.30 -3.31 -10.49
N ILE A 39 -0.84 -2.18 -10.04
CA ILE A 39 -2.29 -1.92 -10.09
C ILE A 39 -2.81 -1.65 -11.51
N GLY A 40 -1.91 -1.48 -12.48
CA GLY A 40 -2.25 -1.36 -13.89
C GLY A 40 -2.24 -2.69 -14.63
N ASP A 41 -1.44 -3.66 -14.16
CA ASP A 41 -1.25 -4.97 -14.77
C ASP A 41 -2.18 -6.03 -14.15
N TYR A 42 -2.62 -5.83 -12.90
CA TYR A 42 -3.51 -6.74 -12.17
C TYR A 42 -4.83 -6.06 -11.78
N ASP A 43 -5.96 -6.68 -12.15
CA ASP A 43 -7.29 -6.24 -11.72
C ASP A 43 -7.62 -6.81 -10.34
N LEU A 44 -7.67 -5.94 -9.34
CA LEU A 44 -7.95 -6.30 -7.94
C LEU A 44 -9.44 -6.15 -7.57
N LYS A 45 -10.33 -5.99 -8.55
CA LYS A 45 -11.76 -5.82 -8.31
C LYS A 45 -12.33 -6.95 -7.45
N GLY A 46 -13.10 -6.57 -6.42
CA GLY A 46 -13.74 -7.51 -5.49
C GLY A 46 -12.80 -8.11 -4.43
N LYS A 47 -11.49 -7.83 -4.48
CA LYS A 47 -10.54 -8.25 -3.44
C LYS A 47 -10.55 -7.30 -2.26
N LYS A 48 -10.13 -7.81 -1.10
CA LYS A 48 -9.80 -6.99 0.07
C LYS A 48 -8.38 -6.48 -0.07
N VAL A 49 -8.17 -5.17 0.09
CA VAL A 49 -6.84 -4.57 -0.01
C VAL A 49 -6.58 -3.66 1.17
N ALA A 50 -5.44 -3.85 1.83
CA ALA A 50 -4.94 -2.93 2.85
C ALA A 50 -3.74 -2.15 2.28
N LEU A 51 -3.66 -0.86 2.56
CA LEU A 51 -2.60 0.00 2.03
C LEU A 51 -1.70 0.50 3.16
N TRP A 52 -0.41 0.59 2.89
CA TRP A 52 0.50 1.30 3.78
C TRP A 52 1.55 2.11 3.03
N SER A 53 2.04 3.17 3.67
CA SER A 53 3.12 3.98 3.12
C SER A 53 4.22 4.26 4.14
N CYS A 54 5.43 4.47 3.62
CA CYS A 54 6.57 4.93 4.40
C CYS A 54 7.15 6.21 3.79
N SER A 55 7.45 7.20 4.63
CA SER A 55 8.02 8.49 4.22
C SER A 55 9.06 9.01 5.21
N ALA A 56 9.99 9.83 4.72
CA ALA A 56 10.85 10.66 5.57
C ALA A 56 10.19 12.00 5.96
N GLY A 57 9.01 12.29 5.41
CA GLY A 57 8.30 13.56 5.55
C GLY A 57 6.78 13.37 5.55
N GLY A 58 6.01 14.35 5.05
CA GLY A 58 4.56 14.21 4.95
C GLY A 58 4.13 13.23 3.87
N ASN A 59 3.01 12.54 4.08
CA ASN A 59 2.49 11.49 3.19
C ASN A 59 0.96 11.46 3.06
N GLU A 60 0.26 12.48 3.58
CA GLU A 60 -1.20 12.47 3.73
C GLU A 60 -1.96 12.24 2.42
N LYS A 61 -1.40 12.65 1.28
CA LYS A 61 -2.05 12.53 -0.04
C LYS A 61 -1.73 11.23 -0.78
N THR A 62 -0.67 10.52 -0.42
CA THR A 62 -0.15 9.41 -1.22
C THR A 62 -1.07 8.20 -1.21
N LEU A 63 -1.60 7.83 -0.04
CA LEU A 63 -2.52 6.69 0.05
C LEU A 63 -3.89 6.98 -0.57
N ASN A 64 -4.35 8.23 -0.50
CA ASN A 64 -5.60 8.63 -1.14
C ASN A 64 -5.48 8.56 -2.67
N GLU A 65 -4.37 9.05 -3.24
CA GLU A 65 -4.09 8.89 -4.66
C GLU A 65 -4.01 7.40 -5.06
N LEU A 66 -3.41 6.55 -4.24
CA LEU A 66 -3.35 5.11 -4.52
C LEU A 66 -4.75 4.47 -4.52
N GLU A 67 -5.56 4.79 -3.51
CA GLU A 67 -6.95 4.35 -3.40
C GLU A 67 -7.79 4.78 -4.61
N GLU A 68 -7.67 6.04 -5.06
CA GLU A 68 -8.38 6.52 -6.26
C GLU A 68 -7.99 5.78 -7.56
N ASN A 69 -6.77 5.23 -7.61
CA ASN A 69 -6.32 4.40 -8.74
C ASN A 69 -6.77 2.93 -8.61
N LEU A 70 -7.23 2.50 -7.43
CA LEU A 70 -7.77 1.17 -7.13
C LEU A 70 -9.31 1.20 -7.18
N LYS A 71 -9.88 1.38 -8.37
CA LYS A 71 -11.34 1.48 -8.54
C LYS A 71 -12.02 0.14 -8.26
N ASN A 72 -13.11 0.16 -7.51
CA ASN A 72 -13.94 -1.02 -7.20
C ASN A 72 -13.22 -2.11 -6.39
N VAL A 73 -12.26 -1.71 -5.57
CA VAL A 73 -11.55 -2.55 -4.62
C VAL A 73 -12.06 -2.25 -3.21
N ASN A 74 -12.17 -3.27 -2.35
CA ASN A 74 -12.54 -3.07 -0.96
C ASN A 74 -11.30 -2.69 -0.14
N ILE A 75 -11.10 -1.40 0.12
CA ILE A 75 -10.01 -0.93 0.97
C ILE A 75 -10.37 -1.14 2.44
N VAL A 76 -9.70 -2.09 3.09
CA VAL A 76 -10.00 -2.50 4.49
C VAL A 76 -9.17 -1.75 5.53
N GLY A 77 -8.16 -1.00 5.11
CA GLY A 77 -7.36 -0.19 6.04
C GLY A 77 -6.22 0.56 5.36
N LYS A 78 -5.78 1.66 6.00
CA LYS A 78 -4.68 2.51 5.53
C LYS A 78 -3.72 2.82 6.69
N LEU A 79 -2.41 2.67 6.48
CA LEU A 79 -1.38 2.98 7.49
C LEU A 79 -0.28 3.88 6.94
N ASN A 80 0.01 4.96 7.65
CA ASN A 80 1.08 5.89 7.32
C ASN A 80 2.21 5.81 8.34
N LEU A 81 3.42 5.46 7.90
CA LEU A 81 4.61 5.34 8.74
C LEU A 81 5.63 6.42 8.38
N LYS A 82 5.84 7.37 9.28
CA LYS A 82 6.86 8.42 9.12
C LYS A 82 8.13 8.02 9.84
N GLU A 83 9.25 8.00 9.11
CA GLU A 83 10.59 7.70 9.61
C GLU A 83 10.64 6.50 10.59
N PRO A 84 10.11 5.32 10.22
CA PRO A 84 9.88 4.21 11.14
C PRO A 84 11.15 3.71 11.87
N LEU A 85 12.33 3.99 11.31
CA LEU A 85 13.63 3.54 11.82
C LEU A 85 14.46 4.65 12.47
N ASN A 86 13.97 5.90 12.53
CA ASN A 86 14.77 7.03 13.02
C ASN A 86 14.42 7.40 14.48
N LYS A 87 13.16 7.76 14.75
CA LYS A 87 12.66 8.13 16.09
C LYS A 87 11.38 7.37 16.39
N ASN A 88 11.15 7.07 17.67
CA ASN A 88 9.95 6.38 18.16
C ASN A 88 9.68 5.04 17.46
N THR A 89 10.73 4.28 17.13
CA THR A 89 10.61 2.99 16.43
C THR A 89 9.64 2.03 17.10
N GLU A 90 9.64 1.95 18.43
CA GLU A 90 8.70 1.08 19.14
C GLU A 90 7.25 1.57 19.05
N GLU A 91 7.02 2.89 19.07
CA GLU A 91 5.68 3.47 18.86
C GLU A 91 5.17 3.17 17.44
N VAL A 92 6.03 3.34 16.44
CA VAL A 92 5.70 3.07 15.04
C VAL A 92 5.45 1.58 14.81
N ARG A 93 6.24 0.73 15.45
CA ARG A 93 6.02 -0.72 15.47
C ARG A 93 4.67 -1.06 16.09
N GLN A 94 4.35 -0.47 17.23
CA GLN A 94 3.08 -0.71 17.90
C GLN A 94 1.90 -0.28 17.03
N LYS A 95 1.99 0.88 16.36
CA LYS A 95 0.99 1.31 15.36
C LYS A 95 0.80 0.30 14.23
N ALA A 96 1.89 -0.27 13.71
CA ALA A 96 1.80 -1.30 12.68
C ALA A 96 1.15 -2.59 13.21
N VAL A 97 1.46 -2.99 14.44
CA VAL A 97 0.84 -4.15 15.10
C VAL A 97 -0.67 -3.91 15.31
N ASP A 98 -1.06 -2.75 15.80
CA ASP A 98 -2.47 -2.45 16.08
C ASP A 98 -3.27 -2.37 14.77
N TRP A 99 -2.73 -1.69 13.75
CA TRP A 99 -3.31 -1.69 12.41
C TRP A 99 -3.44 -3.10 11.82
N SER A 100 -2.45 -3.97 12.02
CA SER A 100 -2.52 -5.36 11.53
C SER A 100 -3.68 -6.14 12.17
N LYS A 101 -3.98 -5.90 13.44
CA LYS A 101 -5.13 -6.53 14.12
C LYS A 101 -6.45 -5.98 13.57
N GLU A 102 -6.52 -4.68 13.33
CA GLU A 102 -7.71 -4.03 12.76
C GLU A 102 -8.07 -4.60 11.38
N ILE A 103 -7.09 -4.68 10.47
CA ILE A 103 -7.36 -5.16 9.10
C ILE A 103 -7.70 -6.66 9.07
N ILE A 104 -7.14 -7.47 9.96
CA ILE A 104 -7.45 -8.91 10.05
C ILE A 104 -8.91 -9.11 10.50
N ASN A 105 -9.42 -8.30 11.43
CA ASN A 105 -10.81 -8.45 11.91
C ASN A 105 -11.87 -8.11 10.85
N VAL A 106 -11.46 -7.45 9.76
CA VAL A 106 -12.34 -7.08 8.62
C VAL A 106 -12.16 -8.06 7.45
N CYS A 107 -11.14 -8.93 7.51
CA CYS A 107 -10.86 -9.97 6.53
C CYS A 107 -11.61 -11.26 6.84
#